data_AF-A0AAP3M4G2-F1
#
_entry.id   AF-A0AAP3M4G2-F1
#
_cell.length_a   1.000
_cell.length_b   1.000
_cell.length_c   1.000
_cell.angle_alpha   90.00
_cell.angle_beta   90.00
_cell.angle_gamma   90.00
#
_symmetry.space_group_name_H-M   'P 1'
#
loop_
_entity.id
_entity.type
_entity.pdbx_description
1 polymer ?
#
loop_
_entity_poly.entity_id
_entity_poly.type
_entity_poly.pdbx_seq_one_letter_code
_entity_poly.pdbx_strand_id
1 'polypeptide(L)'
;DGKMGDLKKAIEAADAKKSTTAYTQASDTKDFDDALTAANTLNSDNGDNEDAEAVQAKIDALTNAKLDGEDQLANAKNDAIDKINALTNLNKAQKQAAIEAVNNATTVAEIQPIVDTATALDGKMGDLKKAIEAADAKKSTTAYTQAS
;
A
#
# COMPACT_ATOMS: atom_id res chain seq x y z
N ASP A 1 7.02 31.39 -23.34
CA ASP A 1 7.31 29.95 -23.32
C ASP A 1 6.63 29.26 -24.50
N GLY A 2 7.39 28.53 -25.32
CA GLY A 2 6.86 27.66 -26.38
C GLY A 2 6.83 26.19 -25.94
N LYS A 3 6.58 25.26 -26.87
CA LYS A 3 6.45 23.82 -26.57
C LYS A 3 7.64 23.20 -25.81
N MET A 4 8.87 23.67 -26.04
CA MET A 4 10.03 23.24 -25.24
C MET A 4 9.97 23.69 -23.78
N GLY A 5 9.38 24.85 -23.50
CA GLY A 5 9.13 25.29 -22.12
C GLY A 5 8.08 24.42 -21.41
N ASP A 6 7.05 23.98 -22.14
CA ASP A 6 6.06 23.03 -21.62
C ASP A 6 6.67 21.65 -21.39
N LEU A 7 7.54 21.19 -22.30
CA LEU A 7 8.30 19.94 -22.15
C LEU A 7 9.13 19.96 -20.86
N LYS A 8 9.86 21.05 -20.59
CA LYS A 8 10.65 21.19 -19.37
C LYS A 8 9.78 21.09 -18.11
N LYS A 9 8.62 21.75 -18.09
CA LYS A 9 7.67 21.67 -16.96
C LYS A 9 7.12 20.24 -16.79
N ALA A 10 6.86 19.54 -17.88
CA ALA A 10 6.40 18.15 -17.85
C ALA A 10 7.48 17.21 -17.28
N ILE A 11 8.75 17.41 -17.65
CA ILE A 11 9.91 16.69 -17.08
C ILE A 11 9.99 16.94 -15.57
N GLU A 12 9.95 18.19 -15.12
CA GLU A 12 10.02 18.54 -13.68
C GLU A 12 8.87 17.88 -12.89
N ALA A 13 7.66 17.89 -13.43
CA ALA A 13 6.51 17.24 -12.80
C ALA A 13 6.65 15.71 -12.76
N ALA A 14 7.23 15.11 -13.80
CA ALA A 14 7.50 13.67 -13.85
C ALA A 14 8.58 13.26 -12.84
N ASP A 15 9.67 14.02 -12.73
CA ASP A 15 10.72 13.76 -11.74
C ASP A 15 10.15 13.83 -10.30
N ALA A 16 9.25 14.78 -10.03
CA ALA A 16 8.55 14.86 -8.75
C ALA A 16 7.68 13.62 -8.46
N LYS A 17 7.03 13.04 -9.49
CA LYS A 17 6.23 11.81 -9.34
C LYS A 17 7.08 10.60 -8.94
N LYS A 18 8.38 10.56 -9.25
CA LYS A 18 9.25 9.42 -8.89
C LYS A 18 9.38 9.22 -7.37
N SER A 19 9.05 10.24 -6.58
CA SER A 19 9.09 10.18 -5.12
C SER A 19 7.72 9.90 -4.48
N THR A 20 6.65 9.73 -5.27
CA THR A 20 5.30 9.51 -4.75
C THR A 20 4.97 8.02 -4.67
N THR A 21 3.94 7.67 -3.91
CA THR A 21 3.43 6.29 -3.83
C THR A 21 3.01 5.77 -5.20
N ALA A 22 2.37 6.61 -6.03
CA ALA A 22 2.01 6.26 -7.40
C ALA A 22 3.16 5.61 -8.19
N TYR A 23 4.39 6.13 -8.09
CA TYR A 23 5.57 5.55 -8.75
C TYR A 23 6.25 4.46 -7.91
N THR A 24 6.54 4.76 -6.64
CA THR A 24 7.37 3.87 -5.80
C THR A 24 6.70 2.54 -5.45
N GLN A 25 5.37 2.48 -5.50
CA GLN A 25 4.59 1.26 -5.30
C GLN A 25 3.97 0.74 -6.60
N ALA A 26 4.29 1.33 -7.76
CA ALA A 26 3.78 0.86 -9.04
C ALA A 26 4.24 -0.58 -9.31
N SER A 27 3.39 -1.34 -9.99
CA SER A 27 3.74 -2.67 -10.47
C SER A 27 4.67 -2.63 -11.68
N ASP A 28 4.59 -1.57 -12.47
CA ASP A 28 5.43 -1.29 -13.63
C ASP A 28 5.62 0.22 -13.80
N THR A 29 6.84 0.65 -14.11
CA THR A 29 7.20 2.05 -14.37
C THR A 29 7.80 2.27 -15.75
N LYS A 30 7.90 1.23 -16.56
CA LYS A 30 8.70 1.24 -17.80
C LYS A 30 8.25 2.32 -18.77
N ASP A 31 6.96 2.39 -19.09
CA ASP A 31 6.45 3.38 -20.05
C ASP A 31 6.66 4.83 -19.57
N PHE A 32 6.55 5.04 -18.26
CA PHE A 32 6.83 6.33 -17.64
C PHE A 32 8.32 6.70 -17.73
N ASP A 33 9.20 5.77 -17.37
CA ASP A 33 10.65 5.97 -17.40
C ASP A 33 11.18 6.14 -18.84
N ASP A 34 10.63 5.41 -19.80
CA ASP A 34 10.95 5.55 -21.23
C ASP A 34 10.51 6.91 -21.77
N ALA A 35 9.28 7.35 -21.45
CA ALA A 35 8.79 8.67 -21.85
C ALA A 35 9.63 9.81 -21.23
N LEU A 36 10.02 9.67 -19.96
CA LEU A 36 10.87 10.63 -19.26
C LEU A 36 12.27 10.68 -19.88
N THR A 37 12.84 9.52 -20.25
CA THR A 37 14.13 9.44 -20.93
C THR A 37 14.09 10.09 -22.30
N ALA A 38 13.02 9.84 -23.08
CA ALA A 38 12.83 10.46 -24.39
C ALA A 38 12.67 11.99 -24.29
N ALA A 39 11.92 12.48 -23.30
CA ALA A 39 11.76 13.90 -23.04
C ALA A 39 13.08 14.57 -22.61
N ASN A 40 13.84 13.93 -21.71
CA ASN A 40 15.15 14.42 -21.27
C ASN A 40 16.18 14.44 -22.40
N THR A 41 16.16 13.44 -23.29
CA THR A 41 17.04 13.40 -24.46
C THR A 41 16.79 14.60 -25.37
N LEU A 42 15.52 14.90 -25.66
CA LEU A 42 15.14 16.06 -26.46
C LEU A 42 15.49 17.39 -25.76
N ASN A 43 15.35 17.48 -24.44
CA ASN A 43 15.67 18.69 -23.68
C ASN A 43 17.18 18.93 -23.49
N SER A 44 18.04 17.99 -23.89
CA SER A 44 19.49 18.12 -23.77
C SER A 44 20.10 19.01 -24.87
N ASP A 45 21.34 19.45 -24.68
CA ASP A 45 22.10 20.22 -25.68
C ASP A 45 22.31 19.45 -27.01
N ASN A 46 22.10 18.12 -27.00
CA ASN A 46 22.20 17.24 -28.17
C ASN A 46 20.83 16.73 -28.65
N GLY A 47 19.73 17.34 -28.20
CA GLY A 47 18.38 16.96 -28.64
C GLY A 47 18.16 17.24 -30.13
N ASP A 48 17.44 16.33 -30.81
CA ASP A 48 17.07 16.53 -32.20
C ASP A 48 16.16 17.76 -32.37
N ASN A 49 16.26 18.42 -33.53
CA ASN A 49 15.36 19.54 -33.88
C ASN A 49 13.99 19.00 -34.31
N GLU A 50 13.18 18.64 -33.32
CA GLU A 50 11.81 18.13 -33.48
C GLU A 50 10.79 19.26 -33.68
N ASP A 51 9.72 18.98 -34.42
CA ASP A 51 8.63 19.94 -34.59
C ASP A 51 7.68 19.99 -33.37
N ALA A 52 6.77 20.96 -33.38
CA ALA A 52 5.85 21.19 -32.26
C ALA A 52 4.92 20.00 -31.95
N GLU A 53 4.58 19.19 -32.96
CA GLU A 53 3.71 18.02 -32.79
C GLU A 53 4.50 16.88 -32.12
N ALA A 54 5.73 16.63 -32.56
CA ALA A 54 6.63 15.66 -31.94
C ALA A 54 6.96 16.03 -30.48
N VAL A 55 7.17 17.32 -30.17
CA VAL A 55 7.34 17.76 -28.78
C VAL A 55 6.06 17.50 -27.96
N GLN A 56 4.88 17.79 -28.52
CA GLN A 56 3.61 17.53 -27.83
C GLN A 56 3.40 16.03 -27.56
N ALA A 57 3.73 15.17 -28.52
CA ALA A 57 3.61 13.72 -28.34
C ALA A 57 4.46 13.20 -27.18
N LYS A 58 5.68 13.73 -26.98
CA LYS A 58 6.53 13.38 -25.84
C LYS A 58 5.95 13.87 -24.51
N ILE A 59 5.36 15.07 -24.48
CA ILE A 59 4.65 15.60 -23.31
C ILE A 59 3.45 14.70 -22.96
N ASP A 60 2.68 14.30 -23.97
CA ASP A 60 1.50 13.46 -23.78
C ASP A 60 1.88 12.06 -23.29
N ALA A 61 2.93 11.46 -23.86
CA ALA A 61 3.46 10.17 -23.40
C ALA A 61 3.85 10.23 -21.91
N LEU A 62 4.54 11.28 -21.50
CA LEU A 62 4.98 11.46 -20.11
C LEU A 62 3.82 11.73 -19.15
N THR A 63 2.80 12.46 -19.61
CA THR A 63 1.64 12.82 -18.79
C THR A 63 0.65 11.67 -18.64
N ASN A 64 0.49 10.87 -19.69
CA ASN A 64 -0.49 9.78 -19.77
C ASN A 64 0.07 8.42 -19.37
N ALA A 65 1.39 8.28 -19.19
CA ALA A 65 1.99 7.05 -18.67
C ALA A 65 1.35 6.67 -17.32
N LYS A 66 0.76 5.48 -17.27
CA LYS A 66 -0.02 5.01 -16.12
C LYS A 66 0.92 4.51 -15.03
N LEU A 67 0.68 4.96 -13.81
CA LEU A 67 1.32 4.48 -12.60
C LEU A 67 0.22 4.05 -11.63
N ASP A 68 0.29 2.81 -11.15
CA ASP A 68 -0.78 2.17 -10.37
C ASP A 68 -0.46 2.02 -8.88
N GLY A 69 0.62 2.65 -8.38
CA GLY A 69 1.08 2.41 -7.01
C GLY A 69 0.09 2.79 -5.90
N GLU A 70 -0.74 3.81 -6.12
CA GLU A 70 -1.83 4.15 -5.18
C GLU A 70 -2.91 3.06 -5.13
N ASP A 71 -3.27 2.51 -6.30
CA ASP A 71 -4.25 1.43 -6.40
C ASP A 71 -3.69 0.16 -5.76
N GLN A 72 -2.40 -0.14 -5.96
CA GLN A 72 -1.71 -1.26 -5.31
C GLN A 72 -1.74 -1.13 -3.79
N LEU A 73 -1.43 0.06 -3.26
CA LEU A 73 -1.51 0.31 -1.82
C LEU A 73 -2.94 0.17 -1.29
N ALA A 74 -3.92 0.73 -1.98
CA ALA A 74 -5.32 0.66 -1.58
C ALA A 74 -5.84 -0.79 -1.58
N ASN A 75 -5.53 -1.57 -2.60
CA ASN A 75 -5.90 -2.98 -2.69
C ASN A 75 -5.25 -3.79 -1.57
N ALA A 76 -3.95 -3.60 -1.32
CA ALA A 76 -3.25 -4.26 -0.22
C ALA A 76 -3.86 -3.94 1.15
N LYS A 77 -4.30 -2.70 1.38
CA LYS A 77 -5.01 -2.30 2.60
C LYS A 77 -6.36 -3.02 2.73
N ASN A 78 -7.16 -3.05 1.66
CA ASN A 78 -8.46 -3.71 1.66
C ASN A 78 -8.31 -5.21 1.97
N ASP A 79 -7.39 -5.90 1.29
CA ASP A 79 -7.11 -7.32 1.52
C ASP A 79 -6.66 -7.60 2.96
N ALA A 80 -5.83 -6.72 3.53
CA ALA A 80 -5.39 -6.85 4.92
C ALA A 80 -6.51 -6.61 5.92
N ILE A 81 -7.38 -5.62 5.68
CA ILE A 81 -8.56 -5.35 6.51
C ILE A 81 -9.52 -6.54 6.48
N ASP A 82 -9.76 -7.13 5.32
CA ASP A 82 -10.61 -8.32 5.18
C ASP A 82 -10.04 -9.52 5.94
N LYS A 83 -8.72 -9.75 5.85
CA LYS A 83 -8.03 -10.78 6.66
C LYS A 83 -8.20 -10.52 8.15
N ILE A 84 -7.99 -9.28 8.62
CA ILE A 84 -8.16 -8.92 10.04
C ILE A 84 -9.62 -9.11 10.49
N ASN A 85 -10.58 -8.76 9.65
CA ASN A 85 -12.01 -8.95 9.93
C ASN A 85 -12.38 -10.44 10.05
N ALA A 86 -11.73 -11.32 9.29
CA ALA A 86 -11.94 -12.77 9.37
C ALA A 86 -11.37 -13.44 10.64
N LEU A 87 -10.46 -12.80 11.37
CA LEU A 87 -9.87 -13.34 12.61
C LEU A 87 -10.95 -13.52 13.71
N THR A 88 -11.20 -14.74 14.17
CA THR A 88 -12.38 -15.04 15.01
C THR A 88 -12.17 -14.87 16.51
N ASN A 89 -10.92 -14.80 16.96
CA ASN A 89 -10.57 -14.79 18.37
C ASN A 89 -10.35 -13.38 18.91
N LEU A 90 -9.87 -12.45 18.08
CA LEU A 90 -9.72 -11.05 18.43
C LEU A 90 -11.04 -10.40 18.87
N ASN A 91 -10.97 -9.51 19.85
CA ASN A 91 -12.08 -8.64 20.23
C ASN A 91 -12.18 -7.40 19.33
N LYS A 92 -13.26 -6.62 19.50
CA LYS A 92 -13.53 -5.42 18.69
C LYS A 92 -12.41 -4.38 18.75
N ALA A 93 -11.87 -4.11 19.94
CA ALA A 93 -10.82 -3.10 20.13
C ALA A 93 -9.50 -3.53 19.47
N GLN A 94 -9.13 -4.81 19.57
CA GLN A 94 -7.94 -5.37 18.95
C GLN A 94 -8.04 -5.33 17.41
N LYS A 95 -9.21 -5.70 16.86
CA LYS A 95 -9.48 -5.57 15.42
C LYS A 95 -9.39 -4.13 14.94
N GLN A 96 -10.05 -3.21 15.65
CA GLN A 96 -10.05 -1.79 15.31
C GLN A 96 -8.62 -1.23 15.29
N ALA A 97 -7.81 -1.52 16.31
CA ALA A 97 -6.42 -1.07 16.37
C ALA A 97 -5.58 -1.61 15.20
N ALA A 98 -5.77 -2.88 14.81
CA ALA A 98 -5.08 -3.45 13.66
C ALA A 98 -5.54 -2.84 12.32
N ILE A 99 -6.85 -2.59 12.16
CA ILE A 99 -7.41 -1.94 10.97
C ILE A 99 -6.89 -0.49 10.84
N GLU A 100 -6.83 0.25 11.95
CA GLU A 100 -6.26 1.61 11.98
C GLU A 100 -4.79 1.60 11.58
N ALA A 101 -4.01 0.63 12.07
CA ALA A 101 -2.62 0.48 11.66
C ALA A 101 -2.50 0.22 10.15
N VAL A 102 -3.34 -0.65 9.57
CA VAL A 102 -3.36 -0.88 8.11
C VAL A 102 -3.73 0.39 7.35
N ASN A 103 -4.76 1.13 7.80
CA ASN A 103 -5.16 2.38 7.15
C ASN A 103 -4.04 3.43 7.16
N ASN A 104 -3.24 3.46 8.23
CA ASN A 104 -2.10 4.37 8.38
C ASN A 104 -0.84 3.95 7.62
N ALA A 105 -0.77 2.72 7.11
CA ALA A 105 0.35 2.28 6.29
C ALA A 105 0.49 3.16 5.03
N THR A 106 1.71 3.54 4.69
CA THR A 106 2.02 4.38 3.53
C THR A 106 2.64 3.58 2.39
N THR A 107 3.05 2.34 2.66
CA THR A 107 3.63 1.42 1.68
C THR A 107 3.04 0.03 1.82
N VAL A 108 3.09 -0.77 0.76
CA VAL A 108 2.62 -2.17 0.78
C VAL A 108 3.45 -3.01 1.76
N ALA A 109 4.75 -2.72 1.88
CA ALA A 109 5.66 -3.43 2.77
C ALA A 109 5.33 -3.28 4.26
N GLU A 110 4.75 -2.15 4.67
CA GLU A 110 4.32 -1.90 6.05
C GLU A 110 3.09 -2.73 6.46
N ILE A 111 2.29 -3.20 5.50
CA ILE A 111 1.02 -3.87 5.77
C ILE A 111 1.22 -5.30 6.29
N GLN A 112 2.16 -6.05 5.70
CA GLN A 112 2.34 -7.48 6.05
C GLN A 112 2.67 -7.70 7.53
N PRO A 113 3.60 -6.96 8.16
CA PRO A 113 3.88 -7.10 9.59
C PRO A 113 2.66 -6.83 10.50
N ILE A 114 1.75 -5.95 10.09
CA ILE A 114 0.53 -5.64 10.84
C ILE A 114 -0.42 -6.85 10.83
N VAL A 115 -0.61 -7.46 9.65
CA VAL A 115 -1.42 -8.67 9.48
C VAL A 115 -0.85 -9.84 10.28
N ASP A 116 0.47 -10.03 10.25
CA ASP A 116 1.15 -11.10 11.01
C ASP A 116 0.97 -10.91 12.52
N THR A 117 1.10 -9.66 13.00
CA THR A 117 0.88 -9.32 14.40
C THR A 117 -0.57 -9.59 14.83
N ALA A 118 -1.54 -9.19 14.01
CA ALA A 118 -2.96 -9.45 14.28
C ALA A 118 -3.27 -10.96 14.31
N THR A 119 -2.70 -11.72 13.38
CA THR A 119 -2.86 -13.19 13.29
C THR A 119 -2.25 -13.89 14.50
N ALA A 120 -1.05 -13.48 14.93
CA ALA A 120 -0.41 -14.04 16.11
C ALA A 120 -1.20 -13.71 17.40
N LEU A 121 -1.74 -12.50 17.50
CA LEU A 121 -2.62 -12.11 18.60
C LEU A 121 -3.91 -12.93 18.61
N ASP A 122 -4.49 -13.21 17.44
CA ASP A 122 -5.68 -14.05 17.31
C ASP A 122 -5.45 -15.45 17.88
N GLY A 123 -4.33 -16.09 17.55
CA GLY A 123 -3.95 -17.38 18.12
C GLY A 123 -3.89 -17.36 19.65
N LYS A 124 -3.20 -16.36 20.22
CA LYS A 124 -3.11 -16.18 21.68
C LYS A 124 -4.46 -15.94 22.34
N MET A 125 -5.34 -15.19 21.68
CA MET A 125 -6.71 -14.95 22.16
C MET A 125 -7.55 -16.24 22.12
N GLY A 126 -7.33 -17.10 21.12
CA GLY A 126 -7.95 -18.43 21.06
C GLY A 126 -7.53 -19.32 22.23
N ASP A 127 -6.24 -19.35 22.55
CA ASP A 127 -5.72 -20.11 23.69
C ASP A 127 -6.25 -19.58 25.03
N LEU A 128 -6.33 -18.25 25.18
CA LEU A 128 -6.93 -17.62 26.36
C LEU A 128 -8.39 -18.01 26.54
N LYS A 129 -9.20 -17.99 25.47
CA LYS A 129 -10.62 -18.39 25.53
C LYS A 129 -10.76 -19.85 26.01
N LYS A 130 -9.99 -20.77 25.44
CA LYS A 130 -9.97 -22.18 25.88
C LYS A 130 -9.59 -22.33 27.35
N ALA A 131 -8.60 -21.56 27.81
CA ALA A 131 -8.17 -21.60 29.21
C ALA A 131 -9.27 -21.11 30.17
N ILE A 132 -10.03 -20.09 29.78
CA ILE A 132 -11.18 -19.58 30.54
C ILE A 132 -12.30 -20.63 30.59
N GLU A 133 -12.67 -21.20 29.44
CA GLU A 133 -13.69 -22.26 29.36
C GLU A 133 -13.34 -23.45 30.25
N ALA A 134 -12.08 -23.90 30.24
CA ALA A 134 -11.59 -24.97 31.09
C ALA A 134 -11.64 -24.61 32.59
N ALA A 135 -11.34 -23.36 32.94
CA ALA A 135 -11.42 -22.88 34.32
C ALA A 135 -12.87 -22.84 34.83
N ASP A 136 -13.82 -22.39 33.99
CA ASP A 136 -15.23 -22.32 34.36
C ASP A 136 -15.87 -23.71 34.44
N ALA A 137 -15.50 -24.64 33.55
CA ALA A 137 -15.92 -26.03 33.63
C ALA A 137 -15.48 -26.68 34.96
N LYS A 138 -14.26 -26.41 35.43
CA LYS A 138 -13.76 -26.92 36.72
C LYS A 138 -14.56 -26.39 37.91
N LYS A 139 -14.93 -25.11 37.92
CA LYS A 139 -15.78 -24.52 38.98
C LYS A 139 -17.16 -25.18 39.06
N SER A 140 -17.70 -25.67 37.94
CA SER A 140 -18.99 -26.36 37.89
C SER A 140 -18.95 -27.82 38.37
N THR A 141 -17.75 -28.37 38.65
CA THR A 141 -17.65 -29.75 39.16
C THR A 141 -17.88 -29.80 40.67
N THR A 142 -18.48 -30.91 41.14
CA THR A 142 -18.76 -31.15 42.56
C THR A 142 -17.51 -31.09 43.44
N ALA A 143 -16.33 -31.34 42.86
CA ALA A 143 -15.05 -31.23 43.57
C ALA A 143 -14.66 -29.79 43.93
N TYR A 144 -15.12 -28.77 43.19
CA TYR A 144 -14.87 -27.36 43.51
C TYR A 144 -15.94 -26.79 44.45
N THR A 145 -17.20 -27.24 44.34
CA THR A 145 -18.30 -26.77 45.22
C THR A 145 -18.29 -27.40 46.61
N GLN A 146 -17.59 -28.52 46.79
CA GLN A 146 -17.42 -29.21 48.09
C GLN A 146 -15.98 -29.15 48.61
N ALA A 147 -15.10 -28.38 47.97
CA ALA A 147 -13.77 -28.10 48.49
C ALA A 147 -13.88 -27.05 49.62
N SER A 148 -13.86 -27.53 50.86
CA SER A 148 -13.68 -26.75 52.09
C SER A 148 -12.28 -26.94 52.65
#